data_AF-A0A317YVI1-F1
#
_entry.id   AF-A0A317YVI1-F1
#
_cell.length_a   1.000
_cell.length_b   1.000
_cell.length_c   1.000
_cell.angle_alpha   90.00
_cell.angle_beta   90.00
_cell.angle_gamma   90.00
#
_symmetry.space_group_name_H-M   'P 1'
#
loop_
_entity.id
_entity.type
_entity.pdbx_description
1 polymer ?
#
loop_
_entity_poly.entity_id
_entity_poly.type
_entity_poly.pdbx_seq_one_letter_code
_entity_poly.pdbx_strand_id
1 'polypeptide(L)'
;MYSLLIDSANQPLSVAIMQEGHVLITHTTTIKRNHSVQLMPLIEWLLQQAQLKPKDLDEIIVTEGPGSYTGLRIGVTTAKTLAYTLNIRLYGVSSLKAIAAQIQYSDAYIIPVINARRQHVYAGVYQWQQGELVNVMVDQYTPLDRLIEQWTTNDNVIFVGEDVAQFETELAPFKRLSAPPRADQMYPHKGAPRDIHTFTPQYLKLSEAEQNWLNQQK
;
A
#
# COMPACT_ATOMS: atom_id res chain seq x y z
N MET A 1 -6.46 9.80 20.60
CA MET A 1 -5.41 9.07 19.89
C MET A 1 -5.26 9.63 18.49
N TYR A 2 -4.06 10.12 18.15
CA TYR A 2 -3.70 10.61 16.83
C TYR A 2 -2.78 9.63 16.11
N SER A 3 -3.11 9.33 14.84
CA SER A 3 -2.36 8.38 14.03
C SER A 3 -1.83 9.06 12.77
N LEU A 4 -0.55 8.86 12.47
CA LEU A 4 0.05 9.24 11.18
C LEU A 4 0.06 8.03 10.25
N LEU A 5 -0.51 8.18 9.05
CA LEU A 5 -0.59 7.11 8.05
C LEU A 5 0.22 7.51 6.81
N ILE A 6 1.09 6.61 6.34
CA ILE A 6 2.02 6.86 5.22
C ILE A 6 1.90 5.73 4.19
N ASP A 7 1.51 6.07 2.96
CA ASP A 7 1.62 5.20 1.80
C ASP A 7 2.54 5.84 0.76
N SER A 8 3.70 5.22 0.58
CA SER A 8 4.67 5.56 -0.46
C SER A 8 5.04 4.34 -1.30
N ALA A 9 4.19 3.31 -1.30
CA ALA A 9 4.45 2.06 -2.01
C ALA A 9 4.34 2.23 -3.53
N ASN A 10 3.57 3.22 -4.01
CA ASN A 10 3.40 3.51 -5.42
C ASN A 10 4.02 4.85 -5.81
N GLN A 11 3.87 5.22 -7.09
CA GLN A 11 4.30 6.54 -7.54
C GLN A 11 3.53 7.66 -6.85
N PRO A 12 2.19 7.59 -6.68
CA PRO A 12 1.51 8.56 -5.83
C PRO A 12 1.93 8.41 -4.37
N LEU A 13 2.07 9.54 -3.68
CA LEU A 13 2.31 9.59 -2.24
C LEU A 13 1.01 9.96 -1.54
N SER A 14 0.61 9.19 -0.54
CA SER A 14 -0.55 9.50 0.30
C SER A 14 -0.13 9.56 1.76
N VAL A 15 -0.54 10.62 2.47
CA VAL A 15 -0.31 10.78 3.91
C VAL A 15 -1.60 11.27 4.56
N ALA A 16 -1.95 10.71 5.71
CA ALA A 16 -3.12 11.12 6.48
C ALA A 16 -2.80 11.27 7.97
N ILE A 17 -3.54 12.15 8.63
CA ILE A 17 -3.63 12.23 10.09
C ILE A 17 -5.06 11.89 10.48
N MET A 18 -5.19 10.97 11.44
CA MET A 18 -6.48 10.54 11.98
C MET A 18 -6.56 10.79 13.47
N GLN A 19 -7.75 11.03 13.97
CA GLN A 19 -8.07 11.15 15.39
C GLN A 19 -9.16 10.14 15.74
N GLU A 20 -8.87 9.22 16.66
CA GLU A 20 -9.81 8.18 17.10
C GLU A 20 -10.45 7.39 15.93
N GLY A 21 -9.65 7.08 14.90
CA GLY A 21 -10.14 6.37 13.71
C GLY A 21 -10.93 7.24 12.72
N HIS A 22 -11.09 8.54 12.96
CA HIS A 22 -11.67 9.49 12.03
C HIS A 22 -10.59 10.29 11.29
N VAL A 23 -10.81 10.56 10.01
CA VAL A 23 -9.88 11.36 9.19
C VAL A 23 -9.95 12.82 9.61
N LEU A 24 -8.82 13.40 10.03
CA LEU A 24 -8.69 14.84 10.22
C LEU A 24 -8.25 15.52 8.93
N ILE A 25 -7.21 14.98 8.32
CA ILE A 25 -6.68 15.50 7.07
C ILE A 25 -6.00 14.37 6.30
N THR A 26 -6.18 14.38 4.99
CA THR A 26 -5.52 13.46 4.06
C THR A 26 -5.01 14.25 2.86
N HIS A 27 -3.86 13.86 2.34
CA HIS A 27 -3.32 14.42 1.13
C HIS A 27 -2.71 13.31 0.27
N THR A 28 -3.20 13.20 -0.95
CA THR A 28 -2.62 12.32 -1.97
C THR A 28 -2.12 13.17 -3.13
N THR A 29 -0.87 12.95 -3.54
CA THR A 29 -0.28 13.58 -4.72
C THR A 29 0.14 12.52 -5.73
N THR A 30 -0.32 12.65 -6.97
CA THR A 30 0.09 11.83 -8.12
C THR A 30 1.23 12.49 -8.92
N ILE A 31 1.74 13.63 -8.44
CA ILE A 31 2.81 14.36 -9.14
C ILE A 31 4.10 13.53 -9.08
N LYS A 32 4.68 13.25 -10.25
CA LYS A 32 5.95 12.53 -10.41
C LYS A 32 7.11 13.36 -9.86
N ARG A 33 7.42 13.17 -8.58
CA ARG A 33 8.54 13.77 -7.86
C ARG A 33 9.16 12.73 -6.92
N ASN A 34 10.34 13.03 -6.42
CA ASN A 34 11.05 12.13 -5.51
C ASN A 34 10.40 12.15 -4.12
N HIS A 35 9.94 10.98 -3.67
CA HIS A 35 9.35 10.79 -2.34
C HIS A 35 10.25 11.31 -1.21
N SER A 36 11.58 11.20 -1.36
CA SER A 36 12.56 11.67 -0.37
C SER A 36 12.51 13.18 -0.15
N VAL A 37 12.04 13.95 -1.13
CA VAL A 37 11.91 15.41 -1.05
C VAL A 37 10.51 15.82 -0.60
N GLN A 38 9.49 14.98 -0.85
CA GLN A 38 8.09 15.34 -0.60
C GLN A 38 7.54 14.87 0.74
N LEU A 39 7.96 13.68 1.22
CA LEU A 39 7.31 13.02 2.34
C LEU A 39 7.37 13.82 3.63
N MET A 40 8.58 14.23 4.06
CA MET A 40 8.72 14.97 5.31
C MET A 40 8.06 16.36 5.27
N PRO A 41 8.22 17.17 4.20
CA PRO A 41 7.48 18.43 4.09
C PRO A 41 5.97 18.24 4.10
N LEU A 42 5.45 17.16 3.51
CA LEU A 42 4.02 16.86 3.53
C LEU A 42 3.53 16.49 4.94
N ILE A 43 4.27 15.66 5.67
CA ILE A 43 3.96 15.32 7.06
C ILE A 43 3.95 16.58 7.93
N GLU A 44 4.97 17.44 7.79
CA GLU A 44 5.05 18.70 8.52
C GLU A 44 3.86 19.60 8.21
N TRP A 45 3.53 19.77 6.93
CA TRP A 45 2.39 20.58 6.50
C TRP A 45 1.07 20.04 7.08
N LEU A 46 0.83 18.72 7.03
CA LEU A 46 -0.38 18.11 7.57
C LEU A 46 -0.50 18.31 9.09
N LEU A 47 0.60 18.14 9.84
CA LEU A 47 0.62 18.40 11.28
C LEU A 47 0.27 19.87 11.58
N GLN A 48 0.85 20.81 10.82
CA GLN A 48 0.54 22.23 10.96
C GLN A 48 -0.94 22.53 10.67
N GLN A 49 -1.51 21.97 9.59
CA GLN A 49 -2.93 22.16 9.27
C GLN A 49 -3.86 21.55 10.34
N ALA A 50 -3.47 20.42 10.92
CA ALA A 50 -4.18 19.78 12.03
C ALA A 50 -3.95 20.46 13.39
N GLN A 51 -3.10 21.51 13.44
CA GLN A 51 -2.67 22.19 14.67
C GLN A 51 -2.01 21.25 15.69
N LEU A 52 -1.32 20.23 15.19
CA LEU A 52 -0.61 19.22 15.97
C LEU A 52 0.90 19.43 15.89
N LYS A 53 1.59 18.96 16.93
CA LYS A 53 3.04 18.78 16.97
C LYS A 53 3.36 17.29 16.79
N PRO A 54 4.58 16.94 16.34
CA PRO A 54 4.97 15.53 16.20
C PRO A 54 4.74 14.70 17.48
N LYS A 55 4.97 15.30 18.66
CA LYS A 55 4.77 14.67 19.97
C LYS A 55 3.31 14.37 20.33
N ASP A 56 2.35 14.90 19.58
CA ASP A 56 0.93 14.65 19.81
C ASP A 56 0.47 13.37 19.08
N LEU A 57 1.32 12.79 18.22
CA LEU A 57 1.07 11.49 17.58
C LEU A 57 1.24 10.35 18.58
N ASP A 58 0.35 9.36 18.52
CA ASP A 58 0.36 8.17 19.39
C ASP A 58 0.80 6.88 18.67
N GLU A 59 0.74 6.89 17.34
CA GLU A 59 1.12 5.76 16.49
C GLU A 59 1.38 6.17 15.04
N ILE A 60 2.12 5.32 14.33
CA ILE A 60 2.40 5.45 12.90
C ILE A 60 2.00 4.16 12.19
N ILE A 61 1.29 4.30 11.09
CA ILE A 61 0.85 3.20 10.23
C ILE A 61 1.49 3.43 8.85
N VAL A 62 2.20 2.44 8.33
CA VAL A 62 2.90 2.58 7.05
C VAL A 62 2.65 1.36 6.17
N THR A 63 2.53 1.59 4.86
CA THR A 63 2.55 0.48 3.90
C THR A 63 3.91 -0.22 3.93
N GLU A 64 3.94 -1.52 4.17
CA GLU A 64 5.19 -2.30 4.22
C GLU A 64 5.55 -2.96 2.89
N GLY A 65 4.63 -3.01 1.94
CA GLY A 65 4.82 -3.66 0.64
C GLY A 65 3.62 -4.53 0.26
N PRO A 66 3.61 -5.09 -0.95
CA PRO A 66 4.60 -4.87 -2.01
C PRO A 66 4.51 -3.49 -2.68
N GLY A 67 5.47 -3.13 -3.53
CA GLY A 67 5.50 -1.84 -4.22
C GLY A 67 6.89 -1.43 -4.74
N SER A 68 7.04 -0.14 -5.02
CA SER A 68 8.29 0.51 -5.40
C SER A 68 9.37 0.35 -4.33
N TYR A 69 10.48 -0.28 -4.69
CA TYR A 69 11.62 -0.51 -3.78
C TYR A 69 12.10 0.79 -3.09
N THR A 70 12.28 1.86 -3.87
CA THR A 70 12.70 3.16 -3.36
C THR A 70 11.63 3.78 -2.46
N GLY A 71 10.36 3.70 -2.89
CA GLY A 71 9.25 4.28 -2.15
C GLY A 71 9.01 3.61 -0.81
N LEU A 72 9.03 2.28 -0.77
CA LEU A 72 8.89 1.49 0.46
C LEU A 72 10.02 1.79 1.45
N ARG A 73 11.28 1.86 0.98
CA ARG A 73 12.41 2.19 1.85
C ARG A 73 12.28 3.59 2.45
N ILE A 74 11.85 4.58 1.66
CA ILE A 74 11.65 5.94 2.15
C ILE A 74 10.54 5.96 3.21
N GLY A 75 9.36 5.45 2.90
CA GLY A 75 8.21 5.45 3.81
C GLY A 75 8.49 4.70 5.11
N VAL A 76 8.99 3.46 5.01
CA VAL A 76 9.30 2.63 6.19
C VAL A 76 10.42 3.24 7.02
N THR A 77 11.47 3.79 6.42
CA THR A 77 12.55 4.43 7.18
C THR A 77 12.07 5.68 7.90
N THR A 78 11.28 6.53 7.22
CA THR A 78 10.66 7.70 7.85
C THR A 78 9.74 7.30 9.01
N ALA A 79 8.85 6.33 8.78
CA ALA A 79 7.93 5.85 9.81
C ALA A 79 8.67 5.27 11.02
N LYS A 80 9.68 4.41 10.80
CA LYS A 80 10.52 3.87 11.87
C LYS A 80 11.25 4.95 12.65
N THR A 81 11.84 5.91 11.96
CA THR A 81 12.63 6.98 12.58
C THR A 81 11.74 7.86 13.46
N LEU A 82 10.55 8.23 12.97
CA LEU A 82 9.57 8.99 13.73
C LEU A 82 9.05 8.17 14.93
N ALA A 83 8.67 6.91 14.72
CA ALA A 83 8.16 6.04 15.78
C ALA A 83 9.21 5.84 16.89
N TYR A 84 10.47 5.62 16.52
CA TYR A 84 11.60 5.49 17.44
C TYR A 84 11.83 6.79 18.23
N THR A 85 11.90 7.92 17.53
CA THR A 85 12.21 9.23 18.14
C THR A 85 11.11 9.69 19.09
N LEU A 86 9.85 9.41 18.75
CA LEU A 86 8.68 9.78 19.55
C LEU A 86 8.32 8.72 20.59
N ASN A 87 8.97 7.55 20.58
CA ASN A 87 8.67 6.40 21.42
C ASN A 87 7.20 5.96 21.31
N ILE A 88 6.70 5.80 20.08
CA ILE A 88 5.31 5.44 19.77
C ILE A 88 5.20 4.18 18.92
N ARG A 89 4.01 3.60 18.86
CA ARG A 89 3.76 2.32 18.17
C ARG A 89 3.87 2.48 16.66
N LEU A 90 4.43 1.45 16.01
CA LEU A 90 4.54 1.33 14.56
C LEU A 90 3.71 0.15 14.08
N TYR A 91 2.98 0.31 12.98
CA TYR A 91 2.20 -0.73 12.33
C TYR A 91 2.54 -0.81 10.84
N GLY A 92 2.57 -2.05 10.32
CA GLY A 92 2.67 -2.34 8.91
C GLY A 92 1.31 -2.72 8.32
N VAL A 93 1.05 -2.27 7.10
CA VAL A 93 -0.13 -2.67 6.31
C VAL A 93 0.34 -3.09 4.92
N SER A 94 -0.25 -4.15 4.36
CA SER A 94 -0.01 -4.51 2.95
C SER A 94 -0.51 -3.38 2.05
N SER A 95 0.33 -2.94 1.10
CA SER A 95 -0.06 -1.94 0.11
C SER A 95 -1.24 -2.41 -0.73
N LEU A 96 -1.29 -3.72 -1.03
CA LEU A 96 -2.38 -4.32 -1.80
C LEU A 96 -3.68 -4.33 -0.99
N LYS A 97 -3.61 -4.67 0.31
CA LYS A 97 -4.77 -4.58 1.20
C LYS A 97 -5.28 -3.13 1.31
N ALA A 98 -4.39 -2.15 1.41
CA ALA A 98 -4.75 -0.74 1.46
C ALA A 98 -5.47 -0.27 0.18
N ILE A 99 -5.03 -0.73 -1.00
CA ILE A 99 -5.70 -0.43 -2.26
C ILE A 99 -7.07 -1.13 -2.32
N ALA A 100 -7.13 -2.41 -1.96
CA ALA A 100 -8.37 -3.19 -1.97
C ALA A 100 -9.44 -2.61 -1.03
N ALA A 101 -9.04 -2.06 0.10
CA ALA A 101 -9.93 -1.43 1.09
C ALA A 101 -10.76 -0.25 0.55
N GLN A 102 -10.34 0.36 -0.57
CA GLN A 102 -11.10 1.43 -1.23
C GLN A 102 -12.42 0.93 -1.84
N ILE A 103 -12.52 -0.37 -2.14
CA ILE A 103 -13.76 -1.00 -2.57
C ILE A 103 -14.47 -1.53 -1.32
N GLN A 104 -15.48 -0.82 -0.83
CA GLN A 104 -16.26 -1.23 0.35
C GLN A 104 -17.59 -1.88 -0.04
N TYR A 105 -18.16 -2.68 0.87
CA TYR A 105 -19.51 -3.26 0.75
C TYR A 105 -19.74 -4.02 -0.56
N SER A 106 -18.73 -4.76 -1.01
CA SER A 106 -18.78 -5.56 -2.23
C SER A 106 -18.59 -7.04 -1.89
N ASP A 107 -19.37 -7.90 -2.54
CA ASP A 107 -19.19 -9.35 -2.55
C ASP A 107 -18.18 -9.82 -3.60
N ALA A 108 -17.66 -8.88 -4.41
CA ALA A 108 -16.68 -9.16 -5.45
C ALA A 108 -15.31 -9.58 -4.91
N TYR A 109 -14.59 -10.35 -5.71
CA TYR A 109 -13.15 -10.52 -5.57
C TYR A 109 -12.45 -9.23 -6.01
N ILE A 110 -11.77 -8.59 -5.08
CA ILE A 110 -11.04 -7.34 -5.28
C ILE A 110 -9.58 -7.68 -5.54
N ILE A 111 -9.09 -7.36 -6.72
CA ILE A 111 -7.73 -7.65 -7.18
C ILE A 111 -6.96 -6.33 -7.28
N PRO A 112 -6.28 -5.89 -6.21
CA PRO A 112 -5.40 -4.74 -6.27
C PRO A 112 -4.22 -5.06 -7.19
N VAL A 113 -3.86 -4.09 -8.04
CA VAL A 113 -2.75 -4.22 -9.00
C VAL A 113 -1.76 -3.08 -8.83
N ILE A 114 -0.49 -3.43 -8.68
CA ILE A 114 0.65 -2.52 -8.78
C ILE A 114 1.56 -3.02 -9.90
N ASN A 115 1.94 -2.15 -10.84
CA ASN A 115 2.80 -2.52 -11.95
C ASN A 115 4.23 -2.82 -11.46
N ALA A 116 4.68 -4.06 -11.66
CA ALA A 116 6.02 -4.53 -11.29
C ALA A 116 7.01 -4.57 -12.48
N ARG A 117 6.62 -3.93 -13.59
CA ARG A 117 7.28 -3.84 -14.91
C ARG A 117 7.33 -5.16 -15.66
N ARG A 118 7.61 -5.09 -16.98
CA ARG A 118 7.80 -6.26 -17.86
C ARG A 118 6.62 -7.26 -17.79
N GLN A 119 5.38 -6.74 -17.89
CA GLN A 119 4.15 -7.53 -17.82
C GLN A 119 3.98 -8.37 -16.54
N HIS A 120 4.66 -7.96 -15.46
CA HIS A 120 4.44 -8.50 -14.12
C HIS A 120 3.74 -7.46 -13.26
N VAL A 121 2.98 -7.97 -12.30
CA VAL A 121 2.26 -7.17 -11.31
C VAL A 121 2.53 -7.72 -9.92
N TYR A 122 2.43 -6.83 -8.93
CA TYR A 122 2.10 -7.26 -7.59
C TYR A 122 0.58 -7.29 -7.47
N ALA A 123 0.06 -8.43 -7.05
CA ALA A 123 -1.36 -8.64 -6.86
C ALA A 123 -1.62 -9.60 -5.70
N GLY A 124 -2.79 -9.48 -5.11
CA GLY A 124 -3.40 -10.43 -4.21
C GLY A 124 -4.88 -10.47 -4.53
N VAL A 125 -5.65 -11.33 -3.88
CA VAL A 125 -7.11 -11.29 -4.01
C VAL A 125 -7.70 -11.10 -2.62
N TYR A 126 -8.61 -10.15 -2.54
CA TYR A 126 -9.30 -9.79 -1.30
C TYR A 126 -10.80 -9.86 -1.49
N GLN A 127 -11.53 -10.12 -0.40
CA GLN A 127 -12.97 -10.10 -0.40
C GLN A 127 -13.47 -9.65 0.97
N TRP A 128 -14.56 -8.89 1.00
CA TRP A 128 -15.23 -8.60 2.27
C TRP A 128 -16.02 -9.83 2.73
N GLN A 129 -15.70 -10.31 3.93
CA GLN A 129 -16.40 -11.41 4.58
C GLN A 129 -16.73 -10.96 6.00
N GLN A 130 -18.03 -10.93 6.34
CA GLN A 130 -18.51 -10.54 7.67
C GLN A 130 -17.97 -9.18 8.17
N GLY A 131 -17.77 -8.22 7.27
CA GLY A 131 -17.25 -6.89 7.61
C GLY A 131 -15.72 -6.80 7.74
N GLU A 132 -15.00 -7.87 7.43
CA GLU A 132 -13.54 -7.88 7.35
C GLU A 132 -13.04 -8.08 5.93
N LEU A 133 -11.98 -7.35 5.56
CA LEU A 133 -11.31 -7.54 4.28
C LEU A 133 -10.31 -8.69 4.39
N VAL A 134 -10.74 -9.87 3.95
CA VAL A 134 -9.98 -11.12 3.99
C VAL A 134 -9.09 -11.23 2.76
N ASN A 135 -7.84 -11.62 2.95
CA ASN A 135 -6.93 -11.99 1.87
C ASN A 135 -7.21 -13.46 1.49
N VAL A 136 -7.84 -13.69 0.34
CA VAL A 136 -8.20 -15.03 -0.16
C VAL A 136 -7.11 -15.63 -1.04
N MET A 137 -6.23 -14.79 -1.61
CA MET A 137 -5.01 -15.20 -2.27
C MET A 137 -3.89 -14.24 -1.88
N VAL A 138 -2.84 -14.81 -1.29
CA VAL A 138 -1.72 -14.07 -0.72
C VAL A 138 -1.07 -13.14 -1.76
N ASP A 139 -0.56 -12.03 -1.25
CA ASP A 139 0.17 -11.08 -2.07
C ASP A 139 1.36 -11.77 -2.76
N GLN A 140 1.44 -11.59 -4.08
CA GLN A 140 2.43 -12.24 -4.92
C GLN A 140 2.95 -11.32 -6.02
N TYR A 141 4.13 -11.65 -6.52
CA TYR A 141 4.68 -11.13 -7.78
C TYR A 141 4.38 -12.17 -8.88
N THR A 142 3.58 -11.80 -9.87
CA THR A 142 3.13 -12.73 -10.93
C THR A 142 3.07 -12.04 -12.29
N PRO A 143 3.28 -12.76 -13.40
CA PRO A 143 2.85 -12.32 -14.72
C PRO A 143 1.35 -11.97 -14.72
N LEU A 144 0.98 -10.90 -15.43
CA LEU A 144 -0.40 -10.42 -15.51
C LEU A 144 -1.33 -11.41 -16.22
N ASP A 145 -0.87 -12.03 -17.31
CA ASP A 145 -1.60 -13.06 -18.04
C ASP A 145 -1.98 -14.24 -17.15
N ARG A 146 -1.02 -14.77 -16.38
CA ARG A 146 -1.24 -15.85 -15.42
C ARG A 146 -2.21 -15.47 -14.30
N LEU A 147 -2.23 -14.20 -13.90
CA LEU A 147 -3.22 -13.70 -12.95
C LEU A 147 -4.61 -13.69 -13.58
N ILE A 148 -4.74 -13.21 -14.80
CA ILE A 148 -6.02 -13.11 -15.53
C ILE A 148 -6.60 -14.49 -15.82
N GLU A 149 -5.78 -15.48 -16.20
CA GLU A 149 -6.20 -16.86 -16.49
C GLU A 149 -6.92 -17.57 -15.33
N GLN A 150 -6.79 -17.07 -14.10
CA GLN A 150 -7.48 -17.61 -12.92
C GLN A 150 -8.94 -17.15 -12.83
N TRP A 151 -9.36 -16.21 -13.67
CA TRP A 151 -10.67 -15.55 -13.59
C TRP A 151 -11.41 -15.59 -14.93
N THR A 152 -12.72 -15.66 -14.85
CA THR A 152 -13.63 -15.60 -15.99
C THR A 152 -14.51 -14.35 -15.91
N THR A 153 -15.13 -13.95 -17.02
CA THR A 153 -16.05 -12.79 -17.05
C THR A 153 -17.34 -13.01 -16.25
N ASN A 154 -17.65 -14.26 -15.89
CA ASN A 154 -18.78 -14.59 -15.02
C ASN A 154 -18.46 -14.37 -13.54
N ASP A 155 -17.18 -14.30 -13.18
CA ASP A 155 -16.76 -14.03 -11.81
C ASP A 155 -17.00 -12.55 -11.49
N ASN A 156 -17.54 -12.28 -10.30
CA ASN A 156 -17.66 -10.90 -9.82
C ASN A 156 -16.29 -10.42 -9.35
N VAL A 157 -15.47 -9.94 -10.29
CA VAL A 157 -14.08 -9.51 -10.05
C VAL A 157 -13.93 -8.02 -10.37
N ILE A 158 -13.19 -7.31 -9.53
CA ILE A 158 -12.82 -5.91 -9.75
C ILE A 158 -11.31 -5.76 -9.62
N PHE A 159 -10.66 -5.33 -10.71
CA PHE A 159 -9.26 -4.91 -10.66
C PHE A 159 -9.18 -3.45 -10.20
N VAL A 160 -8.37 -3.17 -9.18
CA VAL A 160 -8.30 -1.84 -8.57
C VAL A 160 -6.86 -1.35 -8.38
N GLY A 161 -6.63 -0.05 -8.53
CA GLY A 161 -5.35 0.60 -8.29
C GLY A 161 -4.98 1.58 -9.39
N GLU A 162 -4.08 2.51 -9.08
CA GLU A 162 -3.61 3.55 -10.01
C GLU A 162 -3.07 2.95 -11.32
N ASP A 163 -2.32 1.86 -11.21
CA ASP A 163 -1.64 1.24 -12.36
C ASP A 163 -2.58 0.41 -13.24
N VAL A 164 -3.85 0.21 -12.86
CA VAL A 164 -4.83 -0.52 -13.69
C VAL A 164 -5.03 0.16 -15.05
N ALA A 165 -4.89 1.49 -15.11
CA ALA A 165 -4.95 2.26 -16.36
C ALA A 165 -3.78 1.96 -17.33
N GLN A 166 -2.74 1.24 -16.89
CA GLN A 166 -1.63 0.83 -17.77
C GLN A 166 -1.89 -0.52 -18.45
N PHE A 167 -2.93 -1.25 -18.03
CA PHE A 167 -3.28 -2.59 -18.50
C PHE A 167 -4.68 -2.62 -19.11
N GLU A 168 -5.08 -1.53 -19.79
CA GLU A 168 -6.46 -1.37 -20.23
C GLU A 168 -6.92 -2.42 -21.23
N THR A 169 -6.00 -2.90 -22.08
CA THR A 169 -6.32 -3.88 -23.12
C THR A 169 -6.45 -5.27 -22.50
N GLU A 170 -5.49 -5.65 -21.67
CA GLU A 170 -5.43 -6.95 -21.00
C GLU A 170 -6.61 -7.14 -20.04
N LEU A 171 -6.99 -6.07 -19.33
CA LEU A 171 -8.08 -6.11 -18.34
C LEU A 171 -9.44 -5.66 -18.90
N ALA A 172 -9.56 -5.42 -20.22
CA ALA A 172 -10.80 -4.99 -20.86
C ALA A 172 -12.04 -5.85 -20.54
N PRO A 173 -11.93 -7.19 -20.37
CA PRO A 173 -13.09 -8.04 -20.04
C PRO A 173 -13.64 -7.86 -18.62
N PHE A 174 -12.91 -7.21 -17.71
CA PHE A 174 -13.25 -7.14 -16.28
C PHE A 174 -13.66 -5.74 -15.84
N LYS A 175 -14.34 -5.65 -14.69
CA LYS A 175 -14.54 -4.37 -14.01
C LYS A 175 -13.20 -3.84 -13.52
N ARG A 176 -12.98 -2.54 -13.72
CA ARG A 176 -11.73 -1.86 -13.40
C ARG A 176 -12.02 -0.56 -12.68
N LEU A 177 -11.24 -0.25 -11.66
CA LEU A 177 -11.25 1.04 -11.00
C LEU A 177 -9.83 1.57 -10.88
N SER A 178 -9.54 2.66 -11.60
CA SER A 178 -8.32 3.43 -11.31
C SER A 178 -8.51 4.19 -10.00
N ALA A 179 -7.67 3.88 -9.03
CA ALA A 179 -7.76 4.45 -7.70
C ALA A 179 -6.35 4.71 -7.15
N PRO A 180 -5.96 5.97 -6.92
CA PRO A 180 -4.68 6.26 -6.26
C PRO A 180 -4.69 5.71 -4.83
N PRO A 181 -3.51 5.49 -4.23
CA PRO A 181 -3.41 5.07 -2.84
C PRO A 181 -4.09 6.09 -1.90
N ARG A 182 -4.71 5.55 -0.85
CA ARG A 182 -5.45 6.31 0.17
C ARG A 182 -4.99 5.87 1.56
N ALA A 183 -4.05 6.63 2.13
CA ALA A 183 -3.49 6.31 3.44
C ALA A 183 -4.56 6.24 4.54
N ASP A 184 -5.63 7.04 4.43
CA ASP A 184 -6.77 7.04 5.35
C ASP A 184 -7.54 5.71 5.41
N GLN A 185 -7.42 4.85 4.39
CA GLN A 185 -8.07 3.54 4.37
C GLN A 185 -7.29 2.47 5.14
N MET A 186 -6.06 2.75 5.58
CA MET A 186 -5.20 1.76 6.23
C MET A 186 -5.55 1.52 7.71
N TYR A 187 -6.19 2.48 8.38
CA TYR A 187 -6.41 2.43 9.83
C TYR A 187 -7.14 1.18 10.32
N PRO A 188 -8.24 0.72 9.68
CA PRO A 188 -8.95 -0.49 10.11
C PRO A 188 -8.17 -1.78 9.83
N HIS A 189 -7.10 -1.71 9.05
CA HIS A 189 -6.36 -2.86 8.54
C HIS A 189 -4.96 -2.99 9.12
N LYS A 190 -4.60 -2.14 10.09
CA LYS A 190 -3.38 -2.29 10.86
C LYS A 190 -3.44 -3.57 11.69
N GLY A 191 -2.42 -4.41 11.57
CA GLY A 191 -2.28 -5.64 12.34
C GLY A 191 -1.79 -5.37 13.76
N ALA A 192 -1.02 -6.32 14.30
CA ALA A 192 -0.33 -6.12 15.57
C ALA A 192 0.77 -5.04 15.45
N PRO A 193 1.10 -4.33 16.55
CA PRO A 193 2.27 -3.47 16.61
C PRO A 193 3.54 -4.22 16.19
N ARG A 194 4.42 -3.54 15.47
CA ARG A 194 5.67 -4.07 14.96
C ARG A 194 6.84 -3.57 15.80
N ASP A 195 7.83 -4.44 16.00
CA ASP A 195 9.09 -4.05 16.62
C ASP A 195 9.85 -3.10 15.69
N ILE A 196 10.15 -1.90 16.18
CA ILE A 196 10.72 -0.81 15.38
C ILE A 196 12.12 -1.19 14.86
N HIS A 197 12.93 -1.93 15.63
CA HIS A 197 14.29 -2.25 15.24
C HIS A 197 14.32 -3.27 14.09
N THR A 198 13.45 -4.27 14.15
CA THR A 198 13.39 -5.38 13.19
C THR A 198 12.45 -5.15 12.01
N PHE A 199 11.58 -4.13 12.06
CA PHE A 199 10.65 -3.84 10.97
C PHE A 199 11.37 -3.48 9.67
N THR A 200 11.05 -4.17 8.57
CA THR A 200 11.61 -3.95 7.24
C THR A 200 10.53 -4.03 6.18
N PRO A 201 10.69 -3.38 5.02
CA PRO A 201 9.77 -3.56 3.91
C PRO A 201 9.67 -5.04 3.47
N GLN A 202 8.50 -5.42 3.00
CA GLN A 202 8.21 -6.71 2.40
C GLN A 202 8.46 -6.67 0.90
N TYR A 203 9.55 -7.29 0.46
CA TYR A 203 9.89 -7.42 -0.96
C TYR A 203 9.41 -8.76 -1.51
N LEU A 204 8.42 -8.75 -2.40
CA LEU A 204 7.93 -9.97 -3.07
C LEU A 204 8.69 -10.31 -4.35
N LYS A 205 9.35 -9.32 -4.94
CA LYS A 205 10.25 -9.53 -6.08
C LYS A 205 11.66 -9.69 -5.55
N LEU A 206 12.27 -10.84 -5.84
CA LEU A 206 13.69 -11.06 -5.63
C LEU A 206 14.50 -10.00 -6.39
N SER A 207 15.57 -9.52 -5.77
CA SER A 207 16.52 -8.64 -6.42
C SER A 207 17.15 -9.34 -7.63
N GLU A 208 17.65 -8.55 -8.58
CA GLU A 208 18.35 -9.08 -9.76
C GLU A 208 19.57 -9.93 -9.37
N ALA A 209 20.26 -9.54 -8.29
CA ALA A 209 21.38 -10.31 -7.74
C ALA A 209 20.92 -11.69 -7.20
N GLU A 210 19.82 -11.74 -6.45
CA GLU A 210 19.25 -12.99 -5.94
C GLU A 210 18.72 -13.88 -7.08
N GLN A 211 18.08 -13.30 -8.09
CA GLN A 211 17.64 -14.02 -9.28
C GLN A 211 18.83 -14.60 -10.06
N ASN A 212 19.89 -13.82 -10.27
CA ASN A 212 21.08 -14.28 -10.97
C ASN A 212 21.81 -15.37 -10.19
N TRP A 213 21.88 -15.26 -8.86
CA TRP A 213 22.45 -16.30 -8.00
C TRP A 213 21.66 -17.61 -8.05
N LEU A 214 20.33 -17.57 -8.01
CA LEU A 214 19.48 -18.76 -8.16
C LEU A 214 19.61 -19.40 -9.54
N ASN A 215 19.75 -18.60 -10.60
CA ASN A 215 19.94 -19.10 -11.96
C ASN A 215 21.31 -19.75 -12.16
N GLN A 216 22.33 -19.37 -11.38
CA GLN A 216 23.65 -20.01 -11.38
C GLN A 216 23.68 -21.35 -10.62
N GLN A 217 22.61 -21.69 -9.88
CA GLN A 217 22.47 -22.95 -9.14
C GLN A 217 21.58 -23.99 -9.85
N LYS A 218 21.03 -23.66 -11.01
CA LYS A 218 20.27 -24.58 -11.88
C LYS A 218 21.14 -25.04 -13.04
#